data_AF-A0A5B7C7E3-F1
#
_entry.id   AF-A0A5B7C7E3-F1
#
_cell.length_a   1.000
_cell.length_b   1.000
_cell.length_c   1.000
_cell.angle_alpha   90.00
_cell.angle_beta   90.00
_cell.angle_gamma   90.00
#
_symmetry.space_group_name_H-M   'P 1'
#
loop_
_entity.id
_entity.type
_entity.pdbx_description
1 polymer ?
#
loop_
_entity_poly.entity_id
_entity_poly.type
_entity_poly.pdbx_seq_one_letter_code
_entity_poly.pdbx_strand_id
1 'polypeptide(L)'
;AGTRKPRGRPPGSKNKPKPPIVVTRESESAMKPTVLEISAGSDIIETVAQFGRKRHLGISILSGSGTVSNVTLRHPASHAPNLTLHGPFNILSLTGTFLGSSSSSSSSSCSF
;
A
#
# COMPACT_ATOMS: atom_id res chain seq x y z
N ALA A 1 -75.02 1.81 17.61
CA ALA A 1 -73.65 1.66 18.16
C ALA A 1 -72.66 1.55 16.99
N GLY A 2 -71.90 2.61 16.71
CA GLY A 2 -70.98 2.67 15.55
C GLY A 2 -69.58 2.17 15.92
N THR A 3 -69.14 1.08 15.30
CA THR A 3 -67.82 0.47 15.49
C THR A 3 -66.73 1.37 14.90
N ARG A 4 -65.86 1.93 15.76
CA ARG A 4 -64.72 2.76 15.33
C ARG A 4 -63.69 1.89 14.62
N LYS A 5 -63.44 2.16 13.34
CA LYS A 5 -62.31 1.59 12.58
C LYS A 5 -61.00 2.07 13.23
N PRO A 6 -60.06 1.18 13.61
CA PRO A 6 -58.78 1.61 14.14
C PRO A 6 -58.01 2.33 13.02
N ARG A 7 -57.88 3.65 13.15
CA ARG A 7 -56.94 4.43 12.34
C ARG A 7 -55.55 4.21 12.93
N GLY A 8 -54.71 3.47 12.21
CA GLY A 8 -53.33 3.27 12.60
C GLY A 8 -52.63 2.21 11.75
N ARG A 9 -51.31 2.33 11.66
CA ARG A 9 -50.43 1.38 10.99
C ARG A 9 -50.68 -0.04 11.54
N PRO A 10 -50.82 -1.06 10.69
CA PRO A 10 -51.12 -2.42 11.14
C PRO A 10 -50.14 -2.88 12.25
N PRO A 11 -50.64 -3.51 13.33
CA PRO A 11 -49.80 -4.03 14.40
C PRO A 11 -48.96 -5.17 13.84
N GLY A 12 -47.69 -4.89 13.58
CA GLY A 12 -46.81 -5.90 12.98
C GLY A 12 -45.64 -5.35 12.18
N SER A 13 -45.61 -4.07 11.83
CA SER A 13 -44.40 -3.50 11.24
C SER A 13 -43.38 -3.13 12.31
N LYS A 14 -42.86 -4.18 12.96
CA LYS A 14 -41.54 -4.17 13.59
C LYS A 14 -40.55 -3.77 12.51
N ASN A 15 -39.99 -2.58 12.63
CA ASN A 15 -38.84 -2.13 11.88
C ASN A 15 -37.72 -3.15 12.15
N LYS A 16 -37.58 -4.18 11.31
CA LYS A 16 -36.40 -5.03 11.34
C LYS A 16 -35.23 -4.07 11.09
N PRO A 17 -34.25 -3.94 12.00
CA PRO A 17 -33.07 -3.14 11.72
C PRO A 17 -32.53 -3.65 10.39
N LYS A 18 -32.37 -2.75 9.42
CA LYS A 18 -31.72 -3.10 8.15
C LYS A 18 -30.40 -3.78 8.55
N PRO A 19 -30.12 -5.00 8.08
CA PRO A 19 -28.85 -5.64 8.39
C PRO A 19 -27.75 -4.65 8.00
N PRO A 20 -26.74 -4.42 8.86
CA PRO A 20 -25.66 -3.52 8.52
C PRO A 20 -25.12 -3.98 7.17
N ILE A 21 -25.08 -3.08 6.19
CA ILE A 21 -24.46 -3.36 4.91
C ILE A 21 -22.97 -3.46 5.22
N VAL A 22 -22.50 -4.67 5.51
CA VAL A 22 -21.08 -4.95 5.58
C VAL A 22 -20.61 -4.88 4.13
N VAL A 23 -20.04 -3.74 3.75
CA VAL A 23 -19.42 -3.57 2.44
C VAL A 23 -18.13 -4.38 2.45
N THR A 24 -18.21 -5.70 2.29
CA THR A 24 -17.08 -6.56 1.94
C THR A 24 -16.74 -6.41 0.45
N ARG A 25 -16.83 -5.19 -0.10
CA ARG A 25 -16.31 -4.91 -1.44
C ARG A 25 -14.82 -4.67 -1.29
N GLU A 26 -14.05 -5.74 -1.23
CA GLU A 26 -12.66 -5.66 -1.69
C GLU A 26 -12.73 -5.21 -3.15
N SER A 27 -12.51 -3.91 -3.39
CA SER A 27 -12.38 -3.42 -4.75
C SER A 27 -11.12 -4.06 -5.32
N GLU A 28 -11.14 -4.57 -6.55
CA GLU A 28 -9.96 -5.15 -7.19
C GLU A 28 -8.78 -4.15 -7.29
N SER A 29 -9.08 -2.85 -7.13
CA SER A 29 -8.14 -1.73 -7.07
C SER A 29 -7.63 -1.39 -5.65
N ALA A 30 -8.04 -2.13 -4.62
CA ALA A 30 -7.60 -1.86 -3.24
C ALA A 30 -6.13 -2.24 -3.04
N MET A 31 -5.39 -1.39 -2.32
CA MET A 31 -4.00 -1.68 -1.95
C MET A 31 -3.96 -2.91 -1.03
N LYS A 32 -3.19 -3.93 -1.42
CA LYS A 32 -3.06 -5.18 -0.66
C LYS A 32 -1.82 -5.14 0.22
N PRO A 33 -1.94 -5.23 1.55
CA PRO A 33 -0.78 -5.30 2.43
C PRO A 33 0.02 -6.56 2.11
N THR A 34 1.34 -6.41 1.95
CA THR A 34 2.26 -7.52 1.66
C THR A 34 3.54 -7.31 2.46
N VAL A 35 4.11 -8.40 2.97
CA VAL A 35 5.44 -8.43 3.57
C VAL A 35 6.42 -9.00 2.55
N LEU A 36 7.51 -8.29 2.30
CA LEU A 36 8.59 -8.73 1.42
C LEU A 36 9.84 -8.96 2.26
N GLU A 37 10.26 -10.22 2.37
CA GLU A 37 11.52 -10.58 2.99
C GLU A 37 12.65 -10.45 1.95
N ILE A 38 13.73 -9.78 2.33
CA ILE A 38 14.87 -9.50 1.45
C ILE A 38 16.05 -10.30 1.97
N SER A 39 16.63 -11.12 1.10
CA SER A 39 17.76 -11.98 1.45
C SER A 39 19.02 -11.17 1.74
N ALA A 40 19.88 -11.71 2.61
CA ALA A 40 21.18 -11.10 2.88
C ALA A 40 22.01 -10.97 1.60
N GLY A 41 22.61 -9.80 1.39
CA GLY A 41 23.39 -9.49 0.20
C GLY A 41 22.58 -9.03 -1.02
N SER A 42 21.25 -8.99 -0.94
CA SER A 42 20.40 -8.44 -2.00
C SER A 42 20.24 -6.93 -1.89
N ASP A 43 20.15 -6.24 -3.04
CA ASP A 43 19.79 -4.83 -3.08
C ASP A 43 18.28 -4.68 -2.81
N ILE A 44 17.95 -3.85 -1.81
CA ILE A 44 16.56 -3.66 -1.35
C ILE A 44 15.71 -3.05 -2.46
N ILE A 45 16.23 -2.04 -3.14
CA ILE A 45 15.50 -1.28 -4.15
C ILE A 45 15.26 -2.14 -5.39
N GLU A 46 16.29 -2.88 -5.83
CA GLU A 46 16.17 -3.81 -6.94
C GLU A 46 15.15 -4.91 -6.66
N THR A 47 15.16 -5.47 -5.44
CA THR A 47 14.22 -6.53 -5.03
C THR A 47 12.77 -6.02 -5.05
N VAL A 48 12.53 -4.82 -4.51
CA VAL A 48 11.20 -4.18 -4.55
C VAL A 48 10.78 -3.91 -6.01
N ALA A 49 11.68 -3.37 -6.83
CA ALA A 49 11.39 -3.09 -8.24
C ALA A 49 11.11 -4.37 -9.04
N GLN A 50 11.84 -5.46 -8.79
CA GLN A 50 11.61 -6.76 -9.40
C GLN A 50 10.25 -7.33 -8.98
N PHE A 51 9.89 -7.23 -7.69
CA PHE A 51 8.60 -7.67 -7.18
C PHE A 51 7.44 -6.92 -7.86
N GLY A 52 7.54 -5.59 -7.98
CA GLY A 52 6.54 -4.76 -8.62
C GLY A 52 6.38 -5.05 -10.11
N ARG A 53 7.51 -5.18 -10.82
CA ARG A 53 7.53 -5.57 -12.24
C ARG A 53 6.92 -6.94 -12.48
N LYS A 54 7.27 -7.95 -11.67
CA LYS A 54 6.74 -9.32 -11.79
C LYS A 54 5.23 -9.40 -11.59
N ARG A 55 4.66 -8.51 -10.78
CA ARG A 55 3.22 -8.46 -10.50
C ARG A 55 2.46 -7.43 -11.35
N HIS A 56 3.15 -6.61 -12.13
CA HIS A 56 2.57 -5.46 -12.85
C HIS A 56 1.81 -4.50 -11.92
N LEU A 57 2.36 -4.24 -10.73
CA LEU A 57 1.75 -3.37 -9.72
C LEU A 57 2.71 -2.26 -9.28
N GLY A 58 2.12 -1.12 -8.91
CA GLY A 58 2.80 -0.11 -8.09
C GLY A 58 2.92 -0.58 -6.63
N ILE A 59 3.97 -0.14 -5.94
CA ILE A 59 4.25 -0.50 -4.56
C ILE A 59 4.34 0.76 -3.72
N SER A 60 3.75 0.71 -2.53
CA SER A 60 3.97 1.67 -1.46
C SER A 60 4.61 0.96 -0.27
N ILE A 61 5.78 1.43 0.15
CA ILE A 61 6.50 0.96 1.33
C ILE A 61 6.05 1.84 2.49
N LEU A 62 5.27 1.25 3.39
CA LEU A 62 4.75 1.94 4.59
C LEU A 62 5.76 1.92 5.74
N SER A 63 6.54 0.85 5.83
CA SER A 63 7.62 0.68 6.79
C SER A 63 8.56 -0.43 6.32
N GLY A 64 9.80 -0.41 6.81
CA GLY A 64 10.77 -1.47 6.62
C GLY A 64 11.78 -1.45 7.76
N SER A 65 12.29 -2.62 8.12
CA SER A 65 13.30 -2.78 9.18
C SER A 65 14.32 -3.83 8.74
N GLY A 66 15.54 -3.71 9.26
CA GLY A 66 16.63 -4.63 8.92
C GLY A 66 17.99 -3.96 9.00
N THR A 67 19.01 -4.70 8.60
CA THR A 67 20.39 -4.21 8.54
C THR A 67 20.90 -4.24 7.10
N VAL A 68 21.70 -3.25 6.73
CA VAL A 68 22.29 -3.11 5.40
C VAL A 68 23.78 -2.89 5.51
N SER A 69 24.54 -3.35 4.53
CA SER A 69 26.00 -3.21 4.49
C SER A 69 26.49 -2.06 3.61
N ASN A 70 25.65 -1.60 2.68
CA ASN A 70 25.96 -0.54 1.72
C ASN A 70 24.72 0.33 1.52
N VAL A 71 24.89 1.65 1.60
CA VAL A 71 23.81 2.61 1.40
C VAL A 71 24.25 3.66 0.40
N THR A 72 23.45 3.89 -0.63
CA THR A 72 23.67 5.01 -1.57
C THR A 72 22.55 6.03 -1.39
N LEU A 73 22.89 7.19 -0.86
CA LEU A 73 21.96 8.29 -0.64
C LEU A 73 22.05 9.27 -1.81
N ARG A 74 20.89 9.60 -2.40
CA ARG A 74 20.78 10.65 -3.41
C ARG A 74 20.29 11.92 -2.75
N HIS A 75 21.03 13.01 -2.94
CA HIS A 75 20.63 14.30 -2.43
C HIS A 75 19.62 14.94 -3.40
N PRO A 76 18.50 15.50 -2.89
CA PRO A 76 17.46 16.08 -3.74
C PRO A 76 17.90 17.34 -4.49
N ALA A 77 18.98 18.03 -4.05
CA ALA A 77 19.52 19.13 -4.86
C ALA A 77 20.27 18.58 -6.08
N SER A 78 19.84 19.03 -7.26
CA SER A 78 20.18 18.54 -8.60
C SER A 78 21.68 18.41 -8.95
N HIS A 79 22.60 18.90 -8.12
CA HIS A 79 24.03 18.96 -8.44
C HIS A 79 24.94 18.25 -7.43
N ALA A 80 24.40 17.72 -6.34
CA ALA A 80 25.20 17.01 -5.36
C ALA A 80 25.44 15.55 -5.82
N PRO A 81 26.67 15.03 -5.72
CA PRO A 81 26.94 13.63 -6.02
C PRO A 81 26.22 12.72 -5.03
N ASN A 82 26.01 11.47 -5.45
CA ASN A 82 25.47 10.43 -4.56
C ASN A 82 26.48 10.16 -3.44
N LEU A 83 25.99 10.02 -2.21
CA LEU A 83 26.81 9.64 -1.06
C LEU A 83 26.68 8.13 -0.84
N THR A 84 27.76 7.40 -1.09
CA THR A 84 27.83 5.96 -0.78
C THR A 84 28.53 5.74 0.57
N LEU A 85 27.86 5.02 1.46
CA LEU A 85 28.34 4.66 2.79
C LEU A 85 28.47 3.14 2.86
N HIS A 86 29.60 2.67 3.38
CA HIS A 86 29.91 1.26 3.56
C HIS A 86 29.99 0.94 5.06
N GLY A 87 29.34 -0.13 5.48
CA GLY A 87 29.32 -0.58 6.87
C GLY A 87 27.95 -1.11 7.27
N PRO A 88 27.85 -1.76 8.44
CA PRO A 88 26.56 -2.20 8.96
C PRO A 88 25.75 -0.98 9.42
N PHE A 89 24.61 -0.75 8.79
CA PHE A 89 23.64 0.27 9.18
C PHE A 89 22.32 -0.38 9.54
N ASN A 90 21.68 0.13 10.59
CA ASN A 90 20.32 -0.23 10.94
C ASN A 90 19.35 0.68 10.19
N ILE A 91 18.37 0.07 9.52
CA ILE A 91 17.25 0.81 8.96
C ILE A 91 16.37 1.28 10.11
N LEU A 92 16.39 2.57 10.42
CA LEU A 92 15.52 3.18 11.42
C LEU A 92 14.11 3.42 10.86
N SER A 93 14.04 3.83 9.60
CA SER A 93 12.81 4.03 8.85
C SER A 93 13.09 3.81 7.37
N LEU A 94 12.16 3.15 6.69
CA LEU A 94 12.16 2.99 5.24
C LEU A 94 10.73 3.21 4.76
N THR A 95 10.57 4.23 3.92
CA THR A 95 9.32 4.56 3.25
C THR A 95 9.62 4.81 1.79
N GLY A 96 8.62 4.75 0.93
CA GLY A 96 8.79 5.13 -0.47
C GLY A 96 7.79 4.47 -1.38
N THR A 97 7.88 4.82 -2.66
CA THR A 97 7.00 4.30 -3.69
C THR A 97 7.80 3.85 -4.91
N PHE A 98 7.34 2.76 -5.50
CA PHE A 98 7.82 2.26 -6.77
C PHE A 98 6.65 2.20 -7.75
N LEU A 99 6.77 2.92 -8.86
CA LEU A 99 5.82 2.88 -9.95
C LEU A 99 6.52 2.24 -11.14
N GLY A 100 6.14 1.01 -11.47
CA GLY A 100 6.64 0.35 -12.66
C GLY A 100 6.26 1.16 -13.91
N SER A 101 7.20 1.40 -14.81
CA SER A 101 6.90 2.11 -16.06
C SER A 101 5.95 1.29 -16.93
N SER A 102 4.79 1.88 -17.27
CA SER A 102 3.88 1.34 -18.27
C SER A 102 4.40 1.72 -19.65
N SER A 103 5.01 0.74 -20.34
CA SER A 103 5.14 0.67 -21.80
C SER A 103 5.27 2.01 -22.57
N SER A 104 6.52 2.47 -22.79
CA SER A 104 7.06 3.10 -24.02
C SER A 104 8.16 4.14 -23.77
N SER A 105 8.39 4.56 -22.52
CA SER A 105 9.55 5.41 -22.16
C SER A 105 10.28 4.85 -20.94
N SER A 106 11.54 4.48 -21.15
CA SER A 106 12.42 3.81 -20.20
C SER A 106 12.92 4.72 -19.06
N SER A 107 12.02 5.13 -18.17
CA SER A 107 12.41 5.69 -16.87
C SER A 107 11.49 5.13 -15.79
N SER A 108 11.97 4.14 -15.04
CA SER A 108 11.28 3.68 -13.82
C SER A 108 11.60 4.69 -12.73
N SER A 109 10.58 5.40 -12.22
CA SER A 109 10.78 6.35 -11.13
C SER A 109 10.60 5.66 -9.79
N CYS A 110 11.58 5.85 -8.92
CA CYS A 110 11.59 5.30 -7.58
C CYS A 110 11.95 6.43 -6.60
N SER A 111 11.09 6.65 -5.61
CA SER A 111 11.22 7.73 -4.64
C SER A 111 11.14 7.13 -3.25
N PHE A 112 12.17 7.32 -2.44
CA PHE A 112 12.29 6.79 -1.07
C PHE A 112 12.67 7.92 -0.13
#